data_AF-A0A519WFA3-F1
#
_entry.id   AF-A0A519WFA3-F1
#
_cell.length_a   1.000
_cell.length_b   1.000
_cell.length_c   1.000
_cell.angle_alpha   90.00
_cell.angle_beta   90.00
_cell.angle_gamma   90.00
#
_symmetry.space_group_name_H-M   'P 1'
#
loop_
_entity.id
_entity.type
_entity.pdbx_description
1 polymer ?
#
loop_
_entity_poly.entity_id
_entity_poly.type
_entity_poly.pdbx_seq_one_letter_code
_entity_poly.pdbx_strand_id
1 'polypeptide(L)'
;MKLKITGVLLLAAITAQAQKTDVPKAFKNAAQQTDVLVKNVDSARKVKPNLVSPRTVEKGQFKMVVSRDWTSGFFPGELWYFYEYTKDKKWLDLAKKYTEDIKKEQFNKGTHDLGFMIYCPFGNGYRVTKDTAYKSVIIQAAKSLSTRFNPKVGVIRSWDHSGTKWDYPVIIDNMMNLELLFEATKFTGDSSFYKIAISHADNTIKNHYRPDFSSYHVVDYDVNKGGVIKKTTAQGYADESSWARGQAWGLYG
;
A
#
# COMPACT_ATOMS: atom_id res chain seq x y z
N MET A 1 30.15 44.75 8.18
CA MET A 1 29.02 44.47 7.26
C MET A 1 28.42 43.07 7.52
N LYS A 2 28.08 42.75 8.78
CA LYS A 2 27.70 41.39 9.25
C LYS A 2 26.46 41.40 10.18
N LEU A 3 25.52 42.32 9.96
CA LEU A 3 24.44 42.55 10.93
C LEU A 3 23.10 43.00 10.32
N LYS A 4 22.71 42.47 9.16
CA LYS A 4 21.39 42.74 8.55
C LYS A 4 20.77 41.57 7.76
N ILE A 5 21.00 40.32 8.18
CA ILE A 5 20.30 39.15 7.56
C ILE A 5 19.50 38.35 8.60
N THR A 6 19.80 38.47 9.90
CA THR A 6 19.08 37.74 10.95
C THR A 6 17.66 38.27 11.23
N GLY A 7 17.37 39.53 10.90
CA GLY A 7 16.06 40.15 11.17
C GLY A 7 14.95 39.79 10.17
N VAL A 8 15.29 39.28 8.98
CA VAL A 8 14.30 38.99 7.92
C VAL A 8 13.74 37.56 8.06
N LEU A 9 14.46 36.64 8.69
CA LEU A 9 13.98 35.27 8.93
C LEU A 9 13.00 35.15 10.12
N LEU A 10 12.99 36.11 11.05
CA LEU A 10 12.06 36.10 12.18
C LEU A 10 10.65 36.65 11.83
N LEU A 11 10.50 37.42 10.74
CA LEU A 11 9.21 37.96 10.31
C LEU A 11 8.46 37.07 9.30
N ALA A 12 9.09 36.00 8.80
CA ALA A 12 8.45 35.01 7.94
C ALA A 12 7.88 33.81 8.73
N ALA A 13 7.79 33.92 10.06
CA ALA A 13 6.86 33.11 10.85
C ALA A 13 5.43 33.61 10.63
N ILE A 14 5.00 33.69 9.36
CA ILE A 14 3.59 33.65 9.02
C ILE A 14 3.13 32.34 9.63
N THR A 15 2.30 32.43 10.66
CA THR A 15 1.58 31.29 11.20
C THR A 15 0.91 30.61 10.02
N ALA A 16 1.51 29.55 9.50
CA ALA A 16 0.88 28.68 8.54
C ALA A 16 -0.30 28.05 9.29
N GLN A 17 -1.44 28.72 9.29
CA GLN A 17 -2.68 28.13 9.73
C GLN A 17 -2.97 27.04 8.70
N ALA A 18 -2.77 25.79 9.10
CA ALA A 18 -3.22 24.66 8.31
C ALA A 18 -4.68 24.92 7.91
N GLN A 19 -4.99 24.70 6.63
CA GLN A 19 -6.36 24.86 6.14
C GLN A 19 -7.29 24.01 7.02
N LYS A 20 -8.29 24.62 7.65
CA LYS A 20 -9.29 23.87 8.40
C LYS A 20 -10.06 22.99 7.42
N THR A 21 -9.87 21.69 7.51
CA THR A 21 -10.54 20.72 6.66
C THR A 21 -12.00 20.58 7.07
N ASP A 22 -12.92 20.90 6.17
CA ASP A 22 -14.35 20.60 6.32
C ASP A 22 -14.58 19.12 6.00
N VAL A 23 -14.38 18.27 7.02
CA VAL A 23 -14.49 16.81 6.90
C VAL A 23 -15.89 16.38 6.44
N PRO A 24 -17.00 16.89 7.00
CA PRO A 24 -18.35 16.55 6.51
C PRO A 24 -18.55 16.87 5.03
N LYS A 25 -18.12 18.04 4.56
CA LYS A 25 -18.21 18.41 3.14
C LYS A 25 -17.33 17.52 2.26
N ALA A 26 -16.11 17.20 2.71
CA ALA A 26 -15.22 16.30 1.99
C ALA A 26 -15.85 14.91 1.81
N PHE A 27 -16.37 14.31 2.88
CA PHE A 27 -17.06 13.02 2.80
C PHE A 27 -18.33 13.06 1.95
N LYS A 28 -19.12 14.13 2.05
CA LYS A 28 -20.31 14.31 1.20
C LYS A 28 -19.95 14.34 -0.28
N ASN A 29 -18.92 15.10 -0.66
CA ASN A 29 -18.45 15.20 -2.04
C ASN A 29 -17.87 13.87 -2.53
N ALA A 30 -17.06 13.21 -1.69
CA ALA A 30 -16.49 11.90 -2.00
C ALA A 30 -17.58 10.86 -2.21
N ALA A 31 -18.59 10.79 -1.33
CA ALA A 31 -19.71 9.85 -1.45
C ALA A 31 -20.47 9.98 -2.79
N GLN A 32 -20.66 11.22 -3.28
CA GLN A 32 -21.29 11.46 -4.59
C GLN A 32 -20.44 10.89 -5.74
N GLN A 33 -19.12 11.04 -5.68
CA GLN A 33 -18.21 10.49 -6.69
C GLN A 33 -18.14 8.96 -6.60
N THR A 34 -18.08 8.40 -5.40
CA THR A 34 -18.06 6.96 -5.16
C THR A 34 -19.37 6.30 -5.60
N ASP A 35 -20.51 6.99 -5.51
CA ASP A 35 -21.78 6.49 -6.07
C ASP A 35 -21.76 6.36 -7.59
N VAL A 36 -21.15 7.31 -8.29
CA VAL A 36 -20.91 7.21 -9.74
C VAL A 36 -19.96 6.05 -10.03
N LEU A 37 -18.91 5.90 -9.22
CA LEU A 37 -17.93 4.82 -9.36
C LEU A 37 -18.58 3.44 -9.21
N VAL A 38 -19.42 3.24 -8.18
CA VAL A 38 -20.16 1.98 -7.94
C VAL A 38 -21.05 1.64 -9.14
N LYS A 39 -21.78 2.61 -9.69
CA LYS A 39 -22.62 2.40 -10.90
C LYS A 39 -21.79 1.97 -12.11
N ASN A 40 -20.62 2.59 -12.31
CA ASN A 40 -19.72 2.25 -13.41
C ASN A 40 -19.10 0.87 -13.24
N VAL A 41 -18.72 0.51 -12.01
CA VAL A 41 -18.22 -0.83 -11.64
C VAL A 41 -19.28 -1.89 -11.92
N ASP A 42 -20.50 -1.73 -11.39
CA ASP A 42 -21.58 -2.70 -11.60
C ASP A 42 -21.93 -2.84 -13.09
N SER A 43 -21.91 -1.75 -13.85
CA SER A 43 -22.14 -1.77 -15.30
C SER A 43 -21.04 -2.50 -16.06
N ALA A 44 -19.77 -2.25 -15.73
CA ALA A 44 -18.64 -2.91 -16.36
C ALA A 44 -18.58 -4.42 -16.03
N ARG A 45 -18.96 -4.81 -14.82
CA ARG A 45 -19.02 -6.22 -14.39
C ARG A 45 -20.06 -7.05 -15.14
N LYS A 46 -21.13 -6.44 -15.67
CA LYS A 46 -22.08 -7.14 -16.56
C LYS A 46 -21.42 -7.64 -17.85
N VAL A 47 -20.38 -6.95 -18.31
CA VAL A 47 -19.64 -7.31 -19.54
C VAL A 47 -18.40 -8.14 -19.22
N LYS A 48 -17.68 -7.79 -18.14
CA LYS A 48 -16.44 -8.47 -17.72
C LYS A 48 -16.53 -8.84 -16.23
N PRO A 49 -17.19 -9.95 -15.87
CA PRO A 49 -17.51 -10.29 -14.48
C PRO A 49 -16.28 -10.61 -13.62
N ASN A 50 -15.13 -10.89 -14.23
CA ASN A 50 -13.87 -11.17 -13.55
C ASN A 50 -13.14 -9.91 -13.05
N LEU A 51 -13.59 -8.70 -13.44
CA LEU A 51 -13.05 -7.44 -12.93
C LEU A 51 -13.72 -7.12 -11.58
N VAL A 52 -12.92 -6.81 -10.57
CA VAL A 52 -13.38 -6.68 -9.17
C VAL A 52 -13.33 -5.24 -8.68
N SER A 53 -12.36 -4.44 -9.15
CA SER A 53 -12.13 -3.10 -8.62
C SER A 53 -11.83 -2.07 -9.70
N PRO A 54 -12.31 -0.82 -9.56
CA PRO A 54 -11.85 0.32 -10.36
C PRO A 54 -10.39 0.62 -10.08
N ARG A 55 -9.67 1.12 -11.10
CA ARG A 55 -8.25 1.50 -10.96
C ARG A 55 -7.96 2.91 -11.43
N THR A 56 -8.37 3.26 -12.65
CA THR A 56 -8.02 4.56 -13.24
C THR A 56 -8.95 4.93 -14.40
N VAL A 57 -8.85 6.17 -14.86
CA VAL A 57 -9.34 6.59 -16.18
C VAL A 57 -8.12 6.87 -17.04
N GLU A 58 -8.00 6.16 -18.15
CA GLU A 58 -6.88 6.31 -19.09
C GLU A 58 -7.44 6.65 -20.48
N LYS A 59 -7.00 7.78 -21.05
CA LYS A 59 -7.50 8.28 -22.35
C LYS A 59 -9.03 8.35 -22.40
N GLY A 60 -9.66 8.81 -21.32
CA GLY A 60 -11.11 8.90 -21.17
C GLY A 60 -11.83 7.56 -20.93
N GLN A 61 -11.11 6.44 -20.84
CA GLN A 61 -11.69 5.12 -20.64
C GLN A 61 -11.56 4.66 -19.20
N PHE A 62 -12.68 4.26 -18.60
CA PHE A 62 -12.72 3.67 -17.27
C PHE A 62 -12.05 2.29 -17.28
N LYS A 63 -11.04 2.10 -16.42
CA LYS A 63 -10.29 0.84 -16.28
C LYS A 63 -10.57 0.21 -14.94
N MET A 64 -10.91 -1.06 -14.99
CA MET A 64 -11.00 -1.95 -13.82
C MET A 64 -9.94 -3.04 -13.89
N VAL A 65 -9.71 -3.69 -12.76
CA VAL A 65 -8.72 -4.75 -12.59
C VAL A 65 -9.32 -6.04 -12.06
N VAL A 66 -8.65 -7.14 -12.35
CA VAL A 66 -8.90 -8.44 -11.72
C VAL A 66 -8.35 -8.45 -10.29
N SER A 67 -8.77 -9.43 -9.48
CA SER A 67 -8.35 -9.57 -8.07
C SER A 67 -6.83 -9.60 -7.85
N ARG A 68 -6.08 -10.26 -8.74
CA ARG A 68 -4.61 -10.39 -8.62
C ARG A 68 -3.82 -9.11 -8.89
N ASP A 69 -4.48 -8.04 -9.31
CA ASP A 69 -3.83 -6.75 -9.48
C ASP A 69 -3.57 -6.12 -8.11
N TRP A 70 -2.40 -5.50 -7.93
CA TRP A 70 -1.98 -4.91 -6.66
C TRP A 70 -2.93 -3.82 -6.14
N THR A 71 -3.69 -3.18 -7.04
CA THR A 71 -4.65 -2.13 -6.67
C THR A 71 -6.03 -2.64 -6.28
N SER A 72 -6.27 -3.96 -6.36
CA SER A 72 -7.61 -4.52 -6.20
C SER A 72 -8.22 -4.21 -4.83
N GLY A 73 -7.42 -4.17 -3.76
CA GLY A 73 -7.88 -3.97 -2.38
C GLY A 73 -8.31 -2.54 -2.03
N PHE A 74 -7.90 -1.53 -2.79
CA PHE A 74 -8.12 -0.13 -2.40
C PHE A 74 -9.59 0.28 -2.43
N PHE A 75 -10.32 -0.10 -3.49
CA PHE A 75 -11.73 0.26 -3.62
C PHE A 75 -12.60 -0.30 -2.49
N PRO A 76 -12.58 -1.60 -2.15
CA PRO A 76 -13.29 -2.07 -0.97
C PRO A 76 -12.77 -1.46 0.34
N GLY A 77 -11.48 -1.14 0.44
CA GLY A 77 -10.92 -0.40 1.58
C GLY A 77 -11.56 0.98 1.77
N GLU A 78 -11.73 1.75 0.68
CA GLU A 78 -12.40 3.05 0.69
C GLU A 78 -13.87 2.93 1.16
N LEU A 79 -14.58 1.90 0.71
CA LEU A 79 -15.97 1.65 1.13
C LEU A 79 -16.08 1.38 2.63
N TRP A 80 -15.09 0.71 3.24
CA TRP A 80 -15.03 0.56 4.68
C TRP A 80 -14.84 1.91 5.41
N TYR A 81 -14.05 2.83 4.87
CA TYR A 81 -13.92 4.18 5.43
C TYR A 81 -15.23 4.97 5.37
N PHE A 82 -16.00 4.84 4.28
CA PHE A 82 -17.34 5.45 4.22
C PHE A 82 -18.27 4.87 5.28
N TYR A 83 -18.31 3.54 5.44
CA TYR A 83 -19.13 2.94 6.49
C TYR A 83 -18.68 3.38 7.87
N GLU A 84 -17.38 3.42 8.13
CA GLU A 84 -16.83 3.86 9.40
C GLU A 84 -17.27 5.29 9.76
N TYR A 85 -17.20 6.20 8.80
CA TYR A 85 -17.55 7.61 8.98
C TYR A 85 -19.07 7.84 9.08
N THR A 86 -19.84 7.26 8.16
CA THR A 86 -21.27 7.57 8.01
C THR A 86 -22.20 6.66 8.80
N LYS A 87 -21.74 5.44 9.13
CA LYS A 87 -22.56 4.33 9.65
C LYS A 87 -23.75 3.91 8.76
N ASP A 88 -23.78 4.35 7.50
CA ASP A 88 -24.83 3.97 6.55
C ASP A 88 -24.63 2.52 6.07
N LYS A 89 -25.68 1.71 6.22
CA LYS A 89 -25.71 0.30 5.85
C LYS A 89 -25.39 0.06 4.37
N LYS A 90 -25.70 1.01 3.48
CA LYS A 90 -25.32 0.93 2.07
C LYS A 90 -23.82 0.70 1.89
N TRP A 91 -23.00 1.47 2.60
CA TRP A 91 -21.53 1.34 2.51
C TRP A 91 -21.04 0.04 3.12
N LEU A 92 -21.66 -0.42 4.22
CA LEU A 92 -21.35 -1.73 4.80
C LEU A 92 -21.59 -2.87 3.80
N ASP A 93 -22.74 -2.86 3.13
CA ASP A 93 -23.12 -3.92 2.20
C ASP A 93 -22.20 -3.92 0.96
N LEU A 94 -21.87 -2.74 0.43
CA LEU A 94 -20.92 -2.60 -0.67
C LEU A 94 -19.50 -3.05 -0.25
N ALA A 95 -19.03 -2.59 0.91
CA ALA A 95 -17.70 -2.95 1.41
C ALA A 95 -17.55 -4.47 1.59
N LYS A 96 -18.56 -5.13 2.17
CA LYS A 96 -18.62 -6.60 2.29
C LYS A 96 -18.58 -7.29 0.93
N LYS A 97 -19.42 -6.87 -0.01
CA LYS A 97 -19.50 -7.43 -1.38
C LYS A 97 -18.14 -7.38 -2.08
N TYR A 98 -17.54 -6.21 -2.17
CA TYR A 98 -16.29 -6.02 -2.92
C TYR A 98 -15.05 -6.54 -2.18
N THR A 99 -15.08 -6.65 -0.86
CA THR A 99 -14.01 -7.31 -0.09
C THR A 99 -13.94 -8.80 -0.42
N GLU A 100 -15.10 -9.50 -0.45
CA GLU A 100 -15.14 -10.95 -0.69
C GLU A 100 -14.61 -11.32 -2.08
N ASP A 101 -14.80 -10.47 -3.10
CA ASP A 101 -14.31 -10.67 -4.47
C ASP A 101 -12.78 -10.86 -4.56
N ILE A 102 -12.03 -10.40 -3.55
CA ILE A 102 -10.56 -10.41 -3.52
C ILE A 102 -10.01 -11.53 -2.62
N LYS A 103 -10.86 -12.16 -1.81
CA LYS A 103 -10.48 -13.14 -0.77
C LYS A 103 -9.54 -14.26 -1.24
N LYS A 104 -9.68 -14.72 -2.49
CA LYS A 104 -8.84 -15.78 -3.05
C LYS A 104 -7.36 -15.41 -3.11
N GLU A 105 -7.03 -14.12 -3.14
CA GLU A 105 -5.65 -13.64 -3.18
C GLU A 105 -4.90 -13.82 -1.84
N GLN A 106 -5.58 -14.22 -0.76
CA GLN A 106 -4.91 -14.61 0.50
C GLN A 106 -3.91 -15.76 0.31
N PHE A 107 -4.03 -16.53 -0.77
CA PHE A 107 -3.14 -17.63 -1.13
C PHE A 107 -2.08 -17.24 -2.17
N ASN A 108 -2.08 -16.00 -2.64
CA ASN A 108 -1.15 -15.53 -3.66
C ASN A 108 0.26 -15.37 -3.06
N LYS A 109 1.23 -16.11 -3.57
CA LYS A 109 2.64 -16.06 -3.13
C LYS A 109 3.55 -15.31 -4.11
N GLY A 110 2.99 -14.78 -5.19
CA GLY A 110 3.73 -14.18 -6.32
C GLY A 110 3.97 -12.68 -6.22
N THR A 111 3.48 -12.01 -5.17
CA THR A 111 3.65 -10.56 -4.98
C THR A 111 3.82 -10.19 -3.51
N HIS A 112 4.53 -9.09 -3.25
CA HIS A 112 4.57 -8.45 -1.93
C HIS A 112 3.31 -7.63 -1.61
N ASP A 113 2.49 -7.30 -2.61
CA ASP A 113 1.33 -6.39 -2.50
C ASP A 113 0.15 -6.96 -1.70
N LEU A 114 0.33 -8.06 -0.96
CA LEU A 114 -0.76 -8.63 -0.14
C LEU A 114 -1.24 -7.70 0.97
N GLY A 115 -0.40 -6.78 1.45
CA GLY A 115 -0.84 -5.71 2.33
C GLY A 115 -1.86 -4.81 1.65
N PHE A 116 -1.56 -4.33 0.45
CA PHE A 116 -2.51 -3.54 -0.34
C PHE A 116 -3.77 -4.33 -0.74
N MET A 117 -3.60 -5.56 -1.24
CA MET A 117 -4.69 -6.36 -1.79
C MET A 117 -5.62 -6.90 -0.69
N ILE A 118 -5.06 -7.43 0.40
CA ILE A 118 -5.83 -8.09 1.46
C ILE A 118 -5.96 -7.21 2.69
N TYR A 119 -4.86 -6.65 3.19
CA TYR A 119 -4.93 -5.95 4.49
C TYR A 119 -5.74 -4.66 4.40
N CYS A 120 -5.68 -3.91 3.30
CA CYS A 120 -6.52 -2.72 3.13
C CYS A 120 -8.02 -3.03 3.28
N PRO A 121 -8.64 -3.99 2.57
CA PRO A 121 -10.07 -4.25 2.76
C PRO A 121 -10.38 -5.17 3.95
N PHE A 122 -9.66 -6.28 4.15
CA PHE A 122 -9.95 -7.23 5.23
C PHE A 122 -9.55 -6.69 6.61
N GLY A 123 -8.42 -5.98 6.71
CA GLY A 123 -7.99 -5.32 7.94
C GLY A 123 -8.97 -4.25 8.38
N ASN A 124 -9.43 -3.40 7.45
CA ASN A 124 -10.48 -2.42 7.74
C ASN A 124 -11.82 -3.08 8.10
N GLY A 125 -12.22 -4.13 7.38
CA GLY A 125 -13.40 -4.93 7.72
C GLY A 125 -13.36 -5.45 9.15
N TYR A 126 -12.27 -6.13 9.54
CA TYR A 126 -12.07 -6.59 10.92
C TYR A 126 -12.07 -5.43 11.91
N ARG A 127 -11.34 -4.35 11.63
CA ARG A 127 -11.19 -3.20 12.53
C ARG A 127 -12.54 -2.59 12.87
N VAL A 128 -13.42 -2.45 11.89
CA VAL A 128 -14.73 -1.78 12.00
C VAL A 128 -15.84 -2.71 12.50
N THR A 129 -15.83 -4.00 12.15
CA THR A 129 -16.93 -4.94 12.51
C THR A 129 -16.57 -5.94 13.61
N LYS A 130 -15.28 -6.16 13.87
CA LYS A 130 -14.73 -7.23 14.71
C LYS A 130 -15.10 -8.65 14.26
N ASP A 131 -15.54 -8.83 13.02
CA ASP A 131 -15.87 -10.14 12.46
C ASP A 131 -14.61 -11.01 12.28
N THR A 132 -14.55 -12.12 13.02
CA THR A 132 -13.40 -13.02 13.04
C THR A 132 -13.19 -13.78 11.73
N ALA A 133 -14.16 -13.79 10.81
CA ALA A 133 -13.97 -14.34 9.48
C ALA A 133 -12.89 -13.56 8.68
N TYR A 134 -12.71 -12.26 8.94
CA TYR A 134 -11.64 -11.48 8.32
C TYR A 134 -10.27 -11.81 8.93
N LYS A 135 -10.21 -12.13 10.23
CA LYS A 135 -8.98 -12.46 10.95
C LYS A 135 -8.25 -13.65 10.30
N SER A 136 -8.98 -14.70 9.93
CA SER A 136 -8.38 -15.89 9.30
C SER A 136 -7.78 -15.57 7.92
N VAL A 137 -8.43 -14.72 7.12
CA VAL A 137 -7.94 -14.28 5.81
C VAL A 137 -6.65 -13.46 5.95
N ILE A 138 -6.60 -12.53 6.91
CA ILE A 138 -5.42 -11.71 7.20
C ILE A 138 -4.23 -12.61 7.58
N ILE A 139 -4.43 -13.56 8.49
CA ILE A 139 -3.37 -14.49 8.91
C ILE A 139 -2.88 -15.34 7.72
N GLN A 140 -3.79 -15.82 6.88
CA GLN A 140 -3.42 -16.61 5.71
C GLN A 140 -2.62 -15.78 4.67
N ALA A 141 -3.02 -14.53 4.42
CA ALA A 141 -2.28 -13.62 3.56
C ALA A 141 -0.89 -13.30 4.13
N ALA A 142 -0.77 -13.11 5.45
CA ALA A 142 0.53 -12.93 6.10
C ALA A 142 1.44 -14.16 5.92
N LYS A 143 0.91 -15.39 6.04
CA LYS A 143 1.66 -16.61 5.72
C LYS A 143 2.15 -16.61 4.27
N SER A 144 1.29 -16.24 3.32
CA SER A 144 1.67 -16.16 1.90
C SER A 144 2.75 -15.10 1.65
N LEU A 145 2.62 -13.91 2.25
CA LEU A 145 3.62 -12.83 2.15
C LEU A 145 4.97 -13.27 2.73
N SER A 146 4.97 -13.92 3.89
CA SER A 146 6.19 -14.43 4.53
C SER A 146 6.97 -15.42 3.67
N THR A 147 6.34 -16.14 2.74
CA THR A 147 7.07 -17.04 1.83
C THR A 147 8.01 -16.31 0.88
N ARG A 148 7.82 -14.99 0.72
CA ARG A 148 8.65 -14.14 -0.12
C ARG A 148 9.85 -13.56 0.63
N PHE A 149 9.98 -13.77 1.94
CA PHE A 149 11.14 -13.34 2.73
C PHE A 149 12.35 -14.25 2.50
N ASN A 150 13.53 -13.67 2.28
CA ASN A 150 14.78 -14.41 2.24
C ASN A 150 15.62 -14.08 3.50
N PRO A 151 15.84 -15.04 4.41
CA PRO A 151 16.55 -14.79 5.67
C PRO A 151 18.03 -14.41 5.49
N LYS A 152 18.66 -14.76 4.37
CA LYS A 152 20.05 -14.40 4.09
C LYS A 152 20.21 -12.94 3.69
N VAL A 153 19.21 -12.39 3.00
CA VAL A 153 19.20 -11.00 2.56
C VAL A 153 18.47 -10.11 3.58
N GLY A 154 17.54 -10.68 4.34
CA GLY A 154 16.79 -10.00 5.38
C GLY A 154 15.64 -9.13 4.88
N VAL A 155 15.15 -9.37 3.66
CA VAL A 155 14.10 -8.57 2.99
C VAL A 155 13.08 -9.47 2.28
N ILE A 156 11.95 -8.87 1.89
CA ILE A 156 10.85 -9.51 1.18
C ILE A 156 10.99 -9.18 -0.30
N ARG A 157 10.94 -10.19 -1.18
CA ARG A 157 11.02 -9.97 -2.63
C ARG A 157 9.76 -9.27 -3.13
N SER A 158 9.90 -8.18 -3.89
CA SER A 158 8.75 -7.42 -4.36
C SER A 158 7.97 -8.11 -5.48
N TRP A 159 8.65 -8.59 -6.52
CA TRP A 159 8.02 -9.32 -7.63
C TRP A 159 8.93 -10.38 -8.24
N ASP A 160 8.35 -11.26 -9.05
CA ASP A 160 9.05 -12.35 -9.74
C ASP A 160 9.29 -12.07 -11.23
N HIS A 161 8.61 -11.06 -11.80
CA HIS A 161 8.58 -10.80 -13.25
C HIS A 161 9.69 -9.85 -13.73
N SER A 162 10.93 -10.03 -13.27
CA SER A 162 12.09 -9.19 -13.63
C SER A 162 12.97 -9.74 -14.76
N GLY A 163 12.76 -10.98 -15.21
CA GLY A 163 13.70 -11.65 -16.11
C GLY A 163 15.11 -11.64 -15.51
N THR A 164 16.11 -11.18 -16.28
CA THR A 164 17.50 -10.98 -15.82
C THR A 164 17.79 -9.56 -15.34
N LYS A 165 16.78 -8.68 -15.28
CA LYS A 165 16.99 -7.27 -14.91
C LYS A 165 17.37 -7.12 -13.44
N TRP A 166 16.79 -7.93 -12.57
CA TRP A 166 17.03 -7.93 -11.12
C TRP A 166 16.97 -9.34 -10.56
N ASP A 167 17.91 -9.66 -9.67
CA ASP A 167 18.03 -10.97 -9.03
C ASP A 167 17.00 -11.10 -7.89
N TYR A 168 16.96 -10.11 -7.01
CA TYR A 168 16.05 -10.04 -5.86
C TYR A 168 15.61 -8.59 -5.64
N PRO A 169 14.68 -8.09 -6.47
CA PRO A 169 14.25 -6.70 -6.40
C PRO A 169 13.39 -6.45 -5.15
N VAL A 170 13.72 -5.39 -4.43
CA VAL A 170 12.94 -4.83 -3.32
C VAL A 170 12.60 -3.38 -3.61
N ILE A 171 11.32 -3.04 -3.62
CA ILE A 171 10.84 -1.67 -3.86
C ILE A 171 10.42 -0.97 -2.57
N ILE A 172 10.51 0.36 -2.55
CA ILE A 172 10.16 1.17 -1.38
C ILE A 172 8.69 1.01 -0.95
N ASP A 173 7.80 0.71 -1.91
CA ASP A 173 6.37 0.40 -1.71
C ASP A 173 6.17 -0.80 -0.77
N ASN A 174 7.17 -1.68 -0.66
CA ASN A 174 7.11 -2.88 0.16
C ASN A 174 6.99 -2.55 1.66
N MET A 175 7.41 -1.34 2.09
CA MET A 175 7.21 -0.84 3.46
C MET A 175 5.73 -0.79 3.85
N MET A 176 4.85 -0.37 2.91
CA MET A 176 3.41 -0.30 3.15
C MET A 176 2.76 -1.67 3.40
N ASN A 177 3.42 -2.76 2.98
CA ASN A 177 2.89 -4.11 3.09
C ASN A 177 3.27 -4.79 4.41
N LEU A 178 4.15 -4.18 5.23
CA LEU A 178 4.60 -4.74 6.49
C LEU A 178 3.52 -4.71 7.58
N GLU A 179 2.56 -3.79 7.50
CA GLU A 179 1.46 -3.67 8.47
C GLU A 179 0.64 -4.97 8.57
N LEU A 180 0.46 -5.69 7.45
CA LEU A 180 -0.15 -7.01 7.41
C LEU A 180 0.55 -8.01 8.35
N LEU A 181 1.88 -8.02 8.35
CA LEU A 181 2.68 -8.93 9.16
C LEU A 181 2.61 -8.54 10.65
N PHE A 182 2.67 -7.26 10.96
CA PHE A 182 2.52 -6.77 12.33
C PHE A 182 1.16 -7.13 12.92
N GLU A 183 0.08 -6.95 12.16
CA GLU A 183 -1.26 -7.31 12.63
C GLU A 183 -1.42 -8.83 12.79
N ALA A 184 -0.86 -9.63 11.87
CA ALA A 184 -0.85 -11.08 12.02
C ALA A 184 -0.14 -11.52 13.31
N THR A 185 0.98 -10.90 13.69
CA THR A 185 1.62 -11.16 15.00
C THR A 185 0.69 -10.86 16.16
N LYS A 186 -0.03 -9.72 16.16
CA LYS A 186 -0.99 -9.40 17.23
C LYS A 186 -2.10 -10.45 17.34
N PHE A 187 -2.52 -10.99 16.20
CA PHE A 187 -3.61 -11.95 16.12
C PHE A 187 -3.26 -13.36 16.57
N THR A 188 -2.01 -13.80 16.36
CA THR A 188 -1.58 -15.18 16.59
C THR A 188 -0.60 -15.34 17.75
N GLY A 189 0.09 -14.28 18.15
CA GLY A 189 1.26 -14.35 19.03
C GLY A 189 2.52 -14.87 18.34
N ASP A 190 2.47 -15.20 17.04
CA ASP A 190 3.62 -15.70 16.29
C ASP A 190 4.60 -14.55 15.98
N SER A 191 5.74 -14.57 16.66
CA SER A 191 6.80 -13.58 16.50
C SER A 191 7.51 -13.63 15.14
N SER A 192 7.30 -14.68 14.33
CA SER A 192 7.98 -14.80 13.03
C SER A 192 7.56 -13.68 12.05
N PHE A 193 6.27 -13.31 12.01
CA PHE A 193 5.79 -12.21 11.16
C PHE A 193 6.44 -10.87 11.54
N TYR A 194 6.46 -10.54 12.84
CA TYR A 194 7.13 -9.36 13.37
C TYR A 194 8.63 -9.33 13.01
N LYS A 195 9.35 -10.43 13.21
CA LYS A 195 10.79 -10.52 12.90
C LYS A 195 11.07 -10.29 11.42
N ILE A 196 10.24 -10.84 10.54
CA ILE A 196 10.32 -10.61 9.09
C ILE A 196 10.10 -9.12 8.77
N ALA A 197 9.05 -8.51 9.35
CA ALA A 197 8.73 -7.12 9.10
C ALA A 197 9.84 -6.16 9.56
N ILE A 198 10.34 -6.34 10.79
CA ILE A 198 11.46 -5.54 11.32
C ILE A 198 12.73 -5.72 10.49
N SER A 199 13.09 -6.97 10.16
CA SER A 199 14.26 -7.23 9.30
C SER A 199 14.14 -6.48 7.96
N HIS A 200 12.95 -6.47 7.35
CA HIS A 200 12.71 -5.76 6.11
C HIS A 200 12.89 -4.25 6.28
N ALA A 201 12.27 -3.67 7.31
CA ALA A 201 12.33 -2.24 7.59
C ALA A 201 13.77 -1.77 7.87
N ASP A 202 14.51 -2.51 8.71
CA ASP A 202 15.90 -2.21 9.06
C ASP A 202 16.83 -2.23 7.83
N ASN A 203 16.63 -3.20 6.93
CA ASN A 203 17.39 -3.24 5.68
C ASN A 203 16.95 -2.15 4.69
N THR A 204 15.67 -1.78 4.69
CA THR A 204 15.15 -0.72 3.81
C THR A 204 15.70 0.64 4.20
N ILE A 205 15.66 1.01 5.49
CA ILE A 205 16.23 2.30 5.94
C ILE A 205 17.73 2.38 5.66
N LYS A 206 18.46 1.26 5.77
CA LYS A 206 19.89 1.18 5.47
C LYS A 206 20.23 1.34 3.99
N ASN A 207 19.41 0.75 3.10
CA ASN A 207 19.80 0.55 1.70
C ASN A 207 19.01 1.42 0.70
N HIS A 208 17.73 1.71 0.96
CA HIS A 208 16.90 2.50 0.04
C HIS A 208 17.12 4.00 0.15
N TYR A 209 17.65 4.50 1.27
CA TYR A 209 17.80 5.93 1.50
C TYR A 209 19.20 6.44 1.11
N ARG A 210 19.21 7.64 0.52
CA ARG A 210 20.41 8.44 0.26
C ARG A 210 20.73 9.30 1.50
N PRO A 211 21.92 9.93 1.58
CA PRO A 211 22.28 10.78 2.72
C PRO A 211 21.35 11.99 2.95
N ASP A 212 20.62 12.42 1.92
CA ASP A 212 19.64 13.52 1.98
C ASP A 212 18.21 13.06 2.31
N PHE A 213 18.05 11.78 2.68
CA PHE A 213 16.77 11.10 2.94
C PHE A 213 15.83 10.95 1.74
N SER A 214 16.28 11.26 0.52
CA SER A 214 15.57 10.78 -0.65
C SER A 214 15.74 9.26 -0.80
N SER A 215 14.71 8.57 -1.28
CA SER A 215 14.75 7.13 -1.50
C SER A 215 14.96 6.76 -2.97
N TYR A 216 15.70 5.66 -3.21
CA TYR A 216 15.63 4.90 -4.45
C TYR A 216 14.29 4.18 -4.54
N HIS A 217 13.83 3.90 -5.76
CA HIS A 217 12.64 3.08 -5.94
C HIS A 217 12.99 1.60 -5.71
N VAL A 218 13.98 1.05 -6.43
CA VAL A 218 14.33 -0.38 -6.39
C VAL A 218 15.75 -0.57 -5.86
N VAL A 219 15.92 -1.47 -4.88
CA VAL A 219 17.21 -2.01 -4.47
C VAL A 219 17.23 -3.48 -4.83
N ASP A 220 18.26 -3.90 -5.56
CA ASP A 220 18.46 -5.28 -5.98
C ASP A 220 19.52 -5.95 -5.11
N TYR A 221 19.29 -7.19 -4.71
CA TYR A 221 20.14 -7.91 -3.77
C TYR A 221 20.66 -9.23 -4.34
N ASP A 222 21.86 -9.61 -3.94
CA ASP A 222 22.46 -10.90 -4.27
C ASP A 222 21.99 -11.96 -3.26
N VAL A 223 21.22 -12.94 -3.72
CA VAL A 223 20.70 -14.02 -2.86
C VAL A 223 21.77 -15.04 -2.45
N ASN A 224 22.88 -15.12 -3.20
CA ASN A 224 23.96 -16.07 -2.99
C ASN A 224 25.08 -15.50 -2.11
N LYS A 225 25.38 -14.21 -2.21
CA LYS A 225 26.41 -13.55 -1.39
C LYS A 225 25.83 -12.71 -0.26
N GLY A 226 24.56 -12.31 -0.38
CA GLY A 226 23.99 -11.24 0.43
C GLY A 226 24.45 -9.86 -0.05
N GLY A 227 23.78 -8.81 0.40
CA GLY A 227 24.13 -7.43 0.08
C GLY A 227 23.51 -6.89 -1.21
N VAL A 228 23.73 -5.60 -1.44
CA VAL A 228 23.14 -4.82 -2.54
C VAL A 228 23.98 -4.94 -3.81
N ILE A 229 23.35 -5.30 -4.92
CA ILE A 229 23.95 -5.32 -6.26
C ILE A 229 23.88 -3.92 -6.88
N LYS A 230 22.69 -3.32 -6.88
CA LYS A 230 22.43 -2.02 -7.51
C LYS A 230 21.19 -1.36 -6.94
N LYS A 231 21.12 -0.04 -7.09
CA LYS A 231 19.99 0.81 -6.70
C LYS A 231 19.51 1.56 -7.95
N THR A 232 18.24 1.39 -8.29
CA THR A 232 17.69 1.79 -9.59
C THR A 232 16.25 2.31 -9.46
N THR A 233 15.63 2.64 -10.58
CA THR A 233 14.22 3.00 -10.67
C THR A 233 13.43 2.12 -11.63
N ALA A 234 12.13 1.97 -11.33
CA ALA A 234 11.15 1.37 -12.24
C ALA A 234 10.07 2.36 -12.72
N GLN A 235 9.83 3.44 -11.98
CA GLN A 235 8.77 4.44 -12.28
C GLN A 235 9.21 5.90 -12.09
N GLY A 236 10.39 6.13 -11.51
CA GLY A 236 10.98 7.46 -11.42
C GLY A 236 11.61 7.89 -12.75
N TYR A 237 11.99 9.15 -12.82
CA TYR A 237 12.59 9.73 -14.03
C TYR A 237 13.98 9.13 -14.34
N ALA A 238 14.79 8.93 -13.30
CA ALA A 238 16.14 8.34 -13.35
C ALA A 238 16.45 7.57 -12.06
N ASP A 239 17.51 6.76 -12.06
CA ASP A 239 17.93 5.99 -10.88
C ASP A 239 18.29 6.90 -9.68
N GLU A 240 18.82 8.10 -9.97
CA GLU A 240 19.17 9.14 -8.99
C GLU A 240 17.98 10.04 -8.63
N SER A 241 16.85 9.92 -9.33
CA SER A 241 15.69 10.77 -9.07
C SER A 241 14.96 10.40 -7.78
N SER A 242 14.17 11.36 -7.28
CA SER A 242 13.30 11.21 -6.11
C SER A 242 11.85 11.09 -6.57
N TRP A 243 11.42 9.88 -6.89
CA TRP A 243 10.05 9.63 -7.33
C TRP A 243 9.05 9.92 -6.19
N ALA A 244 8.19 10.93 -6.39
CA ALA A 244 7.34 11.49 -5.33
C ALA A 244 6.47 10.44 -4.60
N ARG A 245 5.84 9.51 -5.33
CA ARG A 245 5.05 8.45 -4.70
C ARG A 245 5.91 7.45 -3.91
N GLY A 246 7.13 7.17 -4.34
CA GLY A 246 8.09 6.37 -3.58
C GLY A 246 8.57 7.07 -2.31
N GLN A 247 8.71 8.40 -2.34
CA GLN A 247 8.99 9.18 -1.12
C GLN A 247 7.81 9.09 -0.14
N ALA A 248 6.58 9.19 -0.65
CA ALA A 248 5.38 9.06 0.18
C ALA A 248 5.25 7.66 0.82
N TRP A 249 5.60 6.59 0.10
CA TRP A 249 5.64 5.23 0.66
C TRP A 249 6.69 5.07 1.74
N GLY A 250 7.88 5.62 1.54
CA GLY A 250 8.93 5.61 2.56
C GLY A 250 8.60 6.47 3.78
N LEU A 251 7.85 7.57 3.62
CA LEU A 251 7.40 8.41 4.72
C LEU A 251 6.30 7.74 5.55
N TYR A 252 5.36 7.07 4.89
CA TYR A 252 4.21 6.45 5.56
C TYR A 252 4.64 5.16 6.27
N GLY A 253 5.34 4.28 5.56
CA GLY A 253 5.72 2.94 6.06
C GLY A 253 6.97 2.98 6.91
#